data_AF-A0ABD5T5Z7-F1
#
_entry.id   AF-A0ABD5T5Z7-F1
#
_cell.length_a   1.000
_cell.length_b   1.000
_cell.length_c   1.000
_cell.angle_alpha   90.00
_cell.angle_beta   90.00
_cell.angle_gamma   90.00
#
_symmetry.space_group_name_H-M   'P 1'
#
loop_
_entity.id
_entity.type
_entity.pdbx_description
1 polymer ?
#
loop_
_entity_poly.entity_id
_entity_poly.type
_entity_poly.pdbx_seq_one_letter_code
_entity_poly.pdbx_strand_id
1 'polypeptide(L)'
;MTGERDDADPLIGHVHGRFQPFHDGHLAYCEWAAGECDELIVGITNADPSHVAAEAADPDRDDPRNNPFRYHERHRMVTAALSSADLGVPVRVLPFPINRPSLWVQYAPANAVHLLRVLEEWHEVKAARLRDHGRAVHTIEAERTVSGTAIREAMAADHERGDGADSGWRGAVPDPVAAVVDDIDGVARVRSLYSD
;
A
#
# COMPACT_ATOMS: atom_id res chain seq x y z
N MET A 1 36.41 5.40 14.05
CA MET A 1 36.27 6.04 12.73
C MET A 1 34.89 5.70 12.21
N THR A 2 33.91 6.51 12.62
CA THR A 2 32.57 6.55 12.05
C THR A 2 32.69 7.27 10.71
N GLY A 3 32.46 6.55 9.61
CA GLY A 3 32.52 7.15 8.28
C GLY A 3 31.37 8.14 8.10
N GLU A 4 31.73 9.41 7.92
CA GLU A 4 30.84 10.45 7.40
C GLU A 4 30.30 9.99 6.04
N ARG A 5 28.98 9.84 5.94
CA ARG A 5 28.26 9.77 4.66
C ARG A 5 28.03 11.21 4.19
N ASP A 6 29.10 11.90 3.81
CA ASP A 6 29.00 13.21 3.16
C ASP A 6 29.24 13.04 1.65
N ASP A 7 28.34 13.60 0.84
CA ASP A 7 28.30 13.70 -0.64
C ASP A 7 27.67 12.57 -1.48
N ALA A 8 26.93 11.62 -0.91
CA ALA A 8 26.07 10.73 -1.72
C ALA A 8 24.67 11.33 -1.90
N ASP A 9 24.12 11.29 -3.13
CA ASP A 9 22.70 11.58 -3.36
C ASP A 9 21.84 10.75 -2.39
N PRO A 10 20.79 11.32 -1.77
CA PRO A 10 19.97 10.61 -0.79
C PRO A 10 19.37 9.35 -1.42
N LEU A 11 19.41 8.24 -0.69
CA LEU A 11 18.81 6.99 -1.10
C LEU A 11 17.29 7.12 -1.06
N ILE A 12 16.65 6.99 -2.22
CA ILE A 12 15.19 7.07 -2.34
C ILE A 12 14.61 5.66 -2.34
N GLY A 13 13.87 5.32 -1.29
CA GLY A 13 13.08 4.10 -1.21
C GLY A 13 11.72 4.28 -1.89
N HIS A 14 11.22 3.22 -2.52
CA HIS A 14 9.89 3.21 -3.12
C HIS A 14 9.14 1.93 -2.78
N VAL A 15 8.06 2.07 -2.01
CA VAL A 15 7.08 1.01 -1.73
C VAL A 15 5.81 1.31 -2.51
N HIS A 16 5.04 0.28 -2.84
CA HIS A 16 3.78 0.48 -3.57
C HIS A 16 2.77 -0.65 -3.33
N GLY A 17 1.49 -0.30 -3.34
CA GLY A 17 0.39 -1.23 -3.08
C GLY A 17 -0.97 -0.69 -3.51
N ARG A 18 -1.98 -1.58 -3.56
CA ARG A 18 -3.37 -1.18 -3.84
C ARG A 18 -3.98 -0.43 -2.67
N PHE A 19 -3.65 -0.83 -1.44
CA PHE A 19 -4.14 -0.26 -0.17
C PHE A 19 -5.68 -0.22 -0.09
N GLN A 20 -6.32 -1.40 -0.12
CA GLN A 20 -7.78 -1.58 -0.11
C GLN A 20 -8.28 -2.32 1.16
N PRO A 21 -8.28 -1.70 2.36
CA PRO A 21 -7.75 -0.37 2.71
C PRO A 21 -6.24 -0.41 3.04
N PHE A 22 -5.68 0.73 3.46
CA PHE A 22 -4.39 0.74 4.18
C PHE A 22 -4.58 0.08 5.56
N HIS A 23 -3.59 -0.66 6.05
CA HIS A 23 -3.75 -1.49 7.25
C HIS A 23 -2.41 -1.67 7.97
N ASP A 24 -2.39 -2.26 9.16
CA ASP A 24 -1.17 -2.29 10.00
C ASP A 24 -0.01 -3.03 9.35
N GLY A 25 -0.29 -4.10 8.60
CA GLY A 25 0.73 -4.77 7.79
C GLY A 25 1.39 -3.86 6.73
N HIS A 26 0.67 -2.85 6.22
CA HIS A 26 1.24 -1.84 5.32
C HIS A 26 2.02 -0.77 6.07
N LEU A 27 1.59 -0.40 7.28
CA LEU A 27 2.34 0.52 8.13
C LEU A 27 3.71 -0.07 8.50
N ALA A 28 3.72 -1.31 9.01
CA ALA A 28 4.95 -2.03 9.31
C ALA A 28 5.88 -2.20 8.09
N TYR A 29 5.29 -2.32 6.89
CA TYR A 29 6.06 -2.35 5.65
C TYR A 29 6.69 -0.99 5.31
N CYS A 30 5.99 0.11 5.55
CA CYS A 30 6.54 1.46 5.37
C CYS A 30 7.60 1.79 6.42
N GLU A 31 7.42 1.35 7.67
CA GLU A 31 8.41 1.49 8.76
C GLU A 31 9.72 0.77 8.44
N TRP A 32 9.62 -0.49 8.01
CA TRP A 32 10.81 -1.22 7.54
C TRP A 32 11.48 -0.47 6.38
N ALA A 33 10.71 -0.08 5.36
CA ALA A 33 11.26 0.59 4.18
C ALA A 33 11.92 1.94 4.51
N ALA A 34 11.36 2.69 5.47
CA ALA A 34 11.93 3.95 5.95
C ALA A 34 13.30 3.75 6.64
N GLY A 35 13.52 2.60 7.28
CA GLY A 35 14.84 2.23 7.83
C GLY A 35 15.92 1.92 6.79
N GLU A 36 15.52 1.69 5.53
CA GLU A 36 16.40 1.31 4.41
C GLU A 36 16.72 2.46 3.46
N CYS A 37 16.21 3.68 3.71
CA CYS A 37 16.36 4.82 2.80
C CYS A 37 16.45 6.16 3.54
N ASP A 38 16.86 7.21 2.83
CA ASP A 38 16.89 8.58 3.36
C ASP A 38 15.57 9.32 3.07
N GLU A 39 14.79 8.83 2.10
CA GLU A 39 13.47 9.33 1.73
C GLU A 39 12.58 8.21 1.18
N LEU A 40 11.31 8.20 1.59
CA LEU A 40 10.34 7.18 1.17
C LEU A 40 9.26 7.74 0.23
N ILE A 41 9.10 7.11 -0.93
CA ILE A 41 7.93 7.27 -1.80
C ILE A 41 6.98 6.10 -1.55
N VAL A 42 5.71 6.40 -1.32
CA VAL A 42 4.62 5.42 -1.21
C VAL A 42 3.70 5.55 -2.42
N GLY A 43 3.83 4.60 -3.34
CA GLY A 43 3.08 4.52 -4.59
C GLY A 43 1.73 3.80 -4.43
N ILE A 44 0.63 4.52 -4.58
CA ILE A 44 -0.72 3.94 -4.62
C ILE A 44 -1.00 3.45 -6.03
N THR A 45 -1.11 2.14 -6.20
CA THR A 45 -1.39 1.53 -7.50
C THR A 45 -2.87 1.62 -7.86
N ASN A 46 -3.20 1.40 -9.13
CA ASN A 46 -4.57 1.43 -9.66
C ASN A 46 -5.29 2.75 -9.34
N ALA A 47 -4.70 3.88 -9.75
CA ALA A 47 -5.24 5.20 -9.44
C ALA A 47 -6.62 5.46 -10.09
N ASP A 48 -6.90 4.87 -11.24
CA ASP A 48 -8.19 4.95 -11.90
C ASP A 48 -8.45 3.70 -12.76
N PRO A 49 -9.69 3.47 -13.23
CA PRO A 49 -10.04 2.32 -14.05
C PRO A 49 -9.22 2.18 -15.34
N SER A 50 -8.72 3.29 -15.93
CA SER A 50 -7.86 3.20 -17.10
C SER A 50 -6.47 2.64 -16.74
N HIS A 51 -6.03 2.83 -15.50
CA HIS A 51 -4.81 2.24 -14.94
C HIS A 51 -5.01 0.83 -14.40
N VAL A 52 -6.25 0.32 -14.34
CA VAL A 52 -6.54 -1.09 -14.11
C VAL A 52 -6.39 -1.80 -15.46
N ALA A 53 -5.20 -2.33 -15.76
CA ALA A 53 -5.06 -3.27 -16.87
C ALA A 53 -5.47 -4.66 -16.38
N ALA A 54 -6.22 -5.39 -17.22
CA ALA A 54 -6.46 -6.81 -17.01
C ALA A 54 -5.10 -7.53 -16.91
N GLU A 55 -4.84 -8.18 -15.79
CA GLU A 55 -3.60 -8.91 -15.52
C GLU A 55 -3.99 -10.39 -15.44
N ALA A 56 -3.58 -11.20 -16.43
CA ALA A 56 -3.99 -12.60 -16.54
C ALA A 56 -3.60 -13.46 -15.31
N ALA A 57 -2.69 -12.96 -14.48
CA ALA A 57 -2.24 -13.60 -13.25
C ALA A 57 -3.12 -13.31 -12.02
N ASP A 58 -4.08 -12.37 -12.08
CA ASP A 58 -5.02 -12.04 -10.99
C ASP A 58 -6.42 -11.78 -11.59
N PRO A 59 -7.19 -12.85 -11.92
CA PRO A 59 -8.46 -12.72 -12.64
C PRO A 59 -9.57 -12.03 -11.83
N ASP A 60 -9.50 -12.08 -10.49
CA ASP A 60 -10.49 -11.47 -9.60
C ASP A 60 -10.15 -10.00 -9.25
N ARG A 61 -9.08 -9.46 -9.83
CA ARG A 61 -8.57 -8.11 -9.57
C ARG A 61 -9.56 -6.99 -9.86
N ASP A 62 -10.52 -7.23 -10.75
CA ASP A 62 -11.52 -6.25 -11.16
C ASP A 62 -12.84 -6.39 -10.38
N ASP A 63 -12.93 -7.39 -9.49
CA ASP A 63 -14.07 -7.53 -8.59
C ASP A 63 -14.22 -6.25 -7.73
N PRO A 64 -15.39 -5.59 -7.75
CA PRO A 64 -15.66 -4.44 -6.90
C PRO A 64 -15.39 -4.69 -5.41
N ARG A 65 -15.60 -5.92 -4.93
CA ARG A 65 -15.30 -6.35 -3.55
C ARG A 65 -13.82 -6.25 -3.23
N ASN A 66 -12.94 -6.37 -4.22
CA ASN A 66 -11.50 -6.22 -4.07
C ASN A 66 -11.02 -4.76 -4.14
N ASN A 67 -11.88 -3.85 -4.61
CA ASN A 67 -11.55 -2.44 -4.81
C ASN A 67 -12.66 -1.47 -4.34
N PRO A 68 -13.13 -1.56 -3.07
CA PRO A 68 -14.25 -0.74 -2.59
C PRO A 68 -13.90 0.75 -2.45
N PHE A 69 -12.60 1.08 -2.28
CA PHE A 69 -12.14 2.45 -2.06
C PHE A 69 -11.51 3.06 -3.31
N ARG A 70 -11.91 4.29 -3.61
CA ARG A 70 -11.41 5.10 -4.71
C ARG A 70 -10.00 5.58 -4.40
N TYR A 71 -9.26 6.02 -5.42
CA TYR A 71 -7.88 6.49 -5.23
C TYR A 71 -7.75 7.62 -4.20
N HIS A 72 -8.58 8.65 -4.29
CA HIS A 72 -8.49 9.78 -3.35
C HIS A 72 -8.83 9.37 -1.91
N GLU A 73 -9.72 8.39 -1.72
CA GLU A 73 -10.05 7.84 -0.39
C GLU A 73 -8.85 7.07 0.18
N ARG A 74 -8.23 6.21 -0.63
CA ARG A 74 -7.00 5.49 -0.26
C ARG A 74 -5.84 6.43 0.00
N HIS A 75 -5.70 7.48 -0.80
CA HIS A 75 -4.71 8.53 -0.58
C HIS A 75 -4.93 9.21 0.78
N ARG A 76 -6.18 9.57 1.12
CA ARG A 76 -6.50 10.11 2.45
C ARG A 76 -6.10 9.14 3.57
N MET A 77 -6.43 7.85 3.44
CA MET A 77 -6.08 6.81 4.42
C MET A 77 -4.55 6.70 4.60
N VAL A 78 -3.81 6.56 3.50
CA VAL A 78 -2.35 6.41 3.51
C VAL A 78 -1.69 7.66 4.10
N THR A 79 -2.05 8.85 3.63
CA THR A 79 -1.49 10.11 4.15
C THR A 79 -1.79 10.27 5.64
N ALA A 80 -3.00 9.98 6.09
CA ALA A 80 -3.38 10.11 7.50
C ALA A 80 -2.56 9.15 8.39
N ALA A 81 -2.43 7.87 7.98
CA ALA A 81 -1.64 6.88 8.71
C ALA A 81 -0.15 7.26 8.78
N LEU A 82 0.44 7.61 7.64
CA LEU A 82 1.88 7.92 7.58
C LEU A 82 2.21 9.26 8.26
N SER A 83 1.27 10.21 8.30
CA SER A 83 1.45 11.48 9.02
C SER A 83 1.33 11.32 10.55
N SER A 84 0.62 10.29 11.01
CA SER A 84 0.58 9.93 12.44
C SER A 84 1.75 9.06 12.87
N ALA A 85 2.45 8.42 11.92
CA ALA A 85 3.60 7.59 12.18
C ALA A 85 4.88 8.43 12.17
N ASP A 86 5.79 8.18 13.11
CA ASP A 86 7.13 8.76 13.09
C ASP A 86 8.06 7.82 12.32
N LEU A 87 8.18 8.04 11.01
CA LEU A 87 9.01 7.22 10.13
C LEU A 87 10.48 7.66 10.09
N GLY A 88 10.84 8.77 10.74
CA GLY A 88 12.23 9.26 10.78
C GLY A 88 12.81 9.77 9.44
N VAL A 89 12.04 9.70 8.34
CA VAL A 89 12.44 10.16 7.00
C VAL A 89 11.30 10.95 6.33
N PRO A 90 11.60 11.83 5.36
CA PRO A 90 10.57 12.46 4.53
C PRO A 90 9.78 11.41 3.74
N VAL A 91 8.46 11.60 3.66
CA VAL A 91 7.55 10.67 2.99
C VAL A 91 6.68 11.40 1.98
N ARG A 92 6.58 10.86 0.77
CA ARG A 92 5.66 11.34 -0.26
C ARG A 92 4.71 10.23 -0.70
N VAL A 93 3.42 10.55 -0.78
CA VAL A 93 2.39 9.65 -1.29
C VAL A 93 2.03 10.07 -2.70
N LEU A 94 2.19 9.17 -3.68
CA LEU A 94 1.98 9.44 -5.10
C LEU A 94 1.18 8.31 -5.75
N PRO A 95 0.47 8.53 -6.87
CA PRO A 95 -0.01 7.41 -7.67
C PRO A 95 1.19 6.67 -8.28
N PHE A 96 1.06 5.35 -8.48
CA PHE A 96 2.08 4.57 -9.16
C PHE A 96 1.49 3.54 -10.14
N PRO A 97 1.60 3.77 -11.46
CA PRO A 97 1.06 2.87 -12.47
C PRO A 97 1.99 1.67 -12.68
N ILE A 98 2.01 0.73 -11.73
CA ILE A 98 2.89 -0.44 -11.71
C ILE A 98 2.83 -1.28 -13.00
N ASN A 99 1.70 -1.28 -13.70
CA ASN A 99 1.46 -2.00 -14.96
C ASN A 99 1.88 -1.22 -16.21
N ARG A 100 2.39 0.01 -16.08
CA ARG A 100 2.83 0.84 -17.22
C ARG A 100 4.29 1.29 -17.02
N PRO A 101 5.28 0.42 -17.33
CA PRO A 101 6.69 0.71 -17.10
C PRO A 101 7.21 2.01 -17.71
N SER A 102 6.69 2.39 -18.88
CA SER A 102 7.02 3.65 -19.56
C SER A 102 6.68 4.91 -18.75
N LEU A 103 5.78 4.81 -17.77
CA LEU A 103 5.37 5.94 -16.92
C LEU A 103 6.14 6.02 -15.61
N TRP A 104 6.86 4.98 -15.19
CA TRP A 104 7.43 4.91 -13.83
C TRP A 104 8.34 6.08 -13.47
N VAL A 105 9.14 6.59 -14.42
CA VAL A 105 10.05 7.74 -14.19
C VAL A 105 9.33 9.04 -13.87
N GLN A 106 8.04 9.15 -14.22
CA GLN A 106 7.21 10.32 -13.90
C GLN A 106 6.76 10.32 -12.44
N TYR A 107 6.84 9.17 -11.75
CA TYR A 107 6.31 8.97 -10.39
C TYR A 107 7.38 8.57 -9.36
N ALA A 108 8.49 7.98 -9.82
CA ALA A 108 9.64 7.65 -8.99
C ALA A 108 10.94 7.91 -9.78
N PRO A 109 11.95 8.54 -9.17
CA PRO A 109 13.25 8.74 -9.80
C PRO A 109 13.88 7.44 -10.29
N ALA A 110 14.70 7.51 -11.32
CA ALA A 110 15.23 6.30 -11.94
C ALA A 110 16.17 5.50 -11.04
N ASN A 111 16.83 6.18 -10.10
CA ASN A 111 17.70 5.63 -9.06
C ASN A 111 16.95 5.20 -7.79
N ALA A 112 15.61 5.33 -7.73
CA ALA A 112 14.85 4.85 -6.58
C ALA A 112 14.95 3.33 -6.45
N VAL A 113 15.14 2.84 -5.23
CA VAL A 113 15.15 1.41 -4.91
C VAL A 113 13.74 0.97 -4.58
N HIS A 114 13.21 0.04 -5.38
CA HIS A 114 11.93 -0.59 -5.09
C HIS A 114 12.12 -1.61 -3.96
N LEU A 115 11.64 -1.25 -2.78
CA LEU A 115 11.70 -2.06 -1.57
C LEU A 115 10.46 -2.94 -1.54
N LEU A 116 10.61 -4.27 -1.53
CA LEU A 116 9.50 -5.23 -1.64
C LEU A 116 9.56 -6.29 -0.55
N ARG A 117 8.41 -6.56 0.08
CA ARG A 117 8.20 -7.76 0.89
C ARG A 117 7.66 -8.88 0.00
N VAL A 118 8.40 -9.98 -0.10
CA VAL A 118 7.97 -11.18 -0.83
C VAL A 118 7.17 -12.05 0.12
N LEU A 119 5.86 -12.05 -0.06
CA LEU A 119 4.90 -12.86 0.71
C LEU A 119 4.38 -14.06 -0.09
N GLU A 120 4.42 -13.97 -1.42
CA GLU A 120 3.79 -14.87 -2.38
C GLU A 120 4.54 -14.81 -3.72
N GLU A 121 4.39 -15.84 -4.54
CA GLU A 121 5.09 -16.00 -5.84
C GLU A 121 4.89 -14.80 -6.79
N TRP A 122 3.73 -14.15 -6.77
CA TRP A 122 3.49 -12.98 -7.62
C TRP A 122 4.37 -11.77 -7.27
N HIS A 123 4.85 -11.66 -6.02
CA HIS A 123 5.78 -10.62 -5.62
C HIS A 123 7.14 -10.80 -6.31
N GLU A 124 7.54 -12.05 -6.56
CA GLU A 124 8.76 -12.37 -7.33
C GLU A 124 8.59 -11.99 -8.81
N VAL A 125 7.44 -12.29 -9.41
CA VAL A 125 7.13 -11.86 -10.79
C VAL A 125 7.20 -10.34 -10.92
N LYS A 126 6.68 -9.62 -9.93
CA LYS A 126 6.75 -8.15 -9.88
C LYS A 126 8.19 -7.64 -9.73
N ALA A 127 8.98 -8.26 -8.86
CA ALA A 127 10.38 -7.92 -8.66
C ALA A 127 11.19 -8.16 -9.95
N ALA A 128 10.96 -9.29 -10.62
CA ALA A 128 11.54 -9.60 -11.92
C ALA A 128 11.16 -8.54 -12.97
N ARG A 129 9.87 -8.20 -13.10
CA ARG A 129 9.40 -7.15 -14.02
C ARG A 129 10.10 -5.80 -13.80
N LEU A 130 10.30 -5.40 -12.54
CA LEU A 130 11.02 -4.17 -12.20
C LEU A 130 12.49 -4.24 -12.63
N ARG A 131 13.18 -5.35 -12.32
CA ARG A 131 14.58 -5.59 -12.71
C ARG A 131 14.76 -5.61 -14.24
N ASP A 132 13.86 -6.27 -14.96
CA ASP A 132 13.87 -6.35 -16.43
C ASP A 132 13.73 -4.98 -17.10
N HIS A 133 13.14 -4.01 -16.39
CA HIS A 133 13.00 -2.61 -16.83
C HIS A 133 14.04 -1.69 -16.20
N GLY A 134 15.17 -2.24 -15.72
CA GLY A 134 16.32 -1.48 -15.23
C GLY A 134 16.10 -0.79 -13.89
N ARG A 135 15.13 -1.24 -13.07
CA ARG A 135 14.93 -0.72 -11.71
C ARG A 135 15.76 -1.47 -10.68
N ALA A 136 16.30 -0.74 -9.72
CA ALA A 136 16.88 -1.34 -8.51
C ALA A 136 15.75 -1.92 -7.64
N VAL A 137 15.92 -3.15 -7.18
CA VAL A 137 14.93 -3.86 -6.37
C VAL A 137 15.62 -4.56 -5.21
N HIS A 138 15.14 -4.29 -3.99
CA HIS A 138 15.55 -4.96 -2.78
C HIS A 138 14.36 -5.71 -2.19
N THR A 139 14.53 -7.01 -1.95
CA THR A 139 13.48 -7.93 -1.51
C THR A 139 13.82 -8.54 -0.17
N ILE A 140 12.84 -8.61 0.73
CA ILE A 140 12.92 -9.42 1.96
C ILE A 140 11.79 -10.44 1.99
N GLU A 141 12.06 -11.61 2.58
CA GLU A 141 10.99 -12.56 2.90
C GLU A 141 10.14 -12.03 4.04
N ALA A 142 8.85 -12.33 3.98
CA ALA A 142 7.88 -11.81 4.91
C ALA A 142 6.68 -12.74 5.06
N GLU A 143 6.09 -12.76 6.25
CA GLU A 143 4.82 -13.43 6.50
C GLU A 143 3.66 -12.43 6.51
N ARG A 144 2.51 -12.85 5.97
CA ARG A 144 1.29 -12.03 5.95
C ARG A 144 0.63 -12.09 7.32
N THR A 145 0.71 -11.00 8.06
CA THR A 145 0.04 -10.84 9.37
C THR A 145 -1.36 -10.27 9.24
N VAL A 146 -1.58 -9.40 8.25
CA VAL A 146 -2.86 -8.71 7.99
C VAL A 146 -3.18 -8.77 6.50
N SER A 147 -4.46 -9.01 6.17
CA SER A 147 -4.95 -9.07 4.79
C SER A 147 -6.08 -8.08 4.58
N GLY A 148 -5.99 -7.26 3.53
CA GLY A 148 -7.10 -6.41 3.11
C GLY A 148 -8.38 -7.19 2.83
N THR A 149 -8.29 -8.43 2.32
CA THR A 149 -9.48 -9.28 2.10
C THR A 149 -10.17 -9.62 3.41
N ALA A 150 -9.42 -10.06 4.42
CA ALA A 150 -9.97 -10.37 5.75
C ALA A 150 -10.58 -9.13 6.42
N ILE A 151 -9.97 -7.96 6.22
CA ILE A 151 -10.51 -6.68 6.70
C ILE A 151 -11.86 -6.37 6.03
N ARG A 152 -11.97 -6.52 4.71
CA ARG A 152 -13.22 -6.25 3.98
C ARG A 152 -14.32 -7.27 4.33
N GLU A 153 -13.97 -8.54 4.50
CA GLU A 153 -14.87 -9.57 5.01
C GLU A 153 -15.36 -9.24 6.42
N ALA A 154 -14.46 -8.78 7.31
CA ALA A 154 -14.82 -8.32 8.64
C ALA A 154 -15.75 -7.10 8.59
N MET A 155 -15.48 -6.10 7.74
CA MET A 155 -16.38 -4.95 7.52
C MET A 155 -17.78 -5.40 7.05
N ALA A 156 -17.84 -6.43 6.19
CA ALA A 156 -19.09 -6.97 5.66
C ALA A 156 -19.88 -7.76 6.70
N ALA A 157 -19.22 -8.58 7.52
CA ALA A 157 -19.82 -9.45 8.53
C ALA A 157 -20.15 -8.74 9.84
N ASP A 158 -19.43 -7.68 10.19
CA ASP A 158 -19.66 -6.92 11.41
C ASP A 158 -21.05 -6.28 11.34
N HIS A 159 -21.98 -6.63 12.23
CA HIS A 159 -23.38 -6.22 12.11
C HIS A 159 -23.68 -4.89 12.84
N GLU A 160 -22.90 -4.49 13.84
CA GLU A 160 -23.11 -3.25 14.61
C GLU A 160 -21.77 -2.71 15.11
N ARG A 161 -21.72 -1.42 15.47
CA ARG A 161 -20.52 -0.76 16.00
C ARG A 161 -20.04 -1.54 17.24
N GLY A 162 -19.02 -2.38 17.08
CA GLY A 162 -18.26 -2.89 18.22
C GLY A 162 -17.63 -1.70 18.92
N ASP A 163 -18.08 -1.38 20.13
CA ASP A 163 -17.71 -0.19 20.90
C ASP A 163 -16.26 -0.22 21.44
N GLY A 164 -15.38 -1.03 20.85
CA GLY A 164 -13.97 -1.14 21.20
C GLY A 164 -13.07 -0.92 19.98
N ALA A 165 -12.08 -0.04 20.13
CA ALA A 165 -11.06 0.26 19.11
C ALA A 165 -10.35 -1.01 18.59
N ASP A 166 -10.21 -2.04 19.44
CA ASP A 166 -9.49 -3.29 19.14
C ASP A 166 -10.39 -4.42 18.60
N SER A 167 -11.67 -4.15 18.30
CA SER A 167 -12.62 -5.19 17.86
C SER A 167 -12.90 -5.13 16.35
N GLY A 168 -12.99 -6.30 15.72
CA GLY A 168 -13.35 -6.44 14.30
C GLY A 168 -12.29 -5.90 13.34
N TRP A 169 -12.74 -5.21 12.30
CA TRP A 169 -11.84 -4.67 11.25
C TRP A 169 -10.98 -3.50 11.73
N ARG A 170 -11.39 -2.80 12.80
CA ARG A 170 -10.69 -1.61 13.33
C ARG A 170 -9.34 -1.98 13.94
N GLY A 171 -9.26 -3.11 14.66
CA GLY A 171 -8.01 -3.60 15.26
C GLY A 171 -6.97 -4.12 14.27
N ALA A 172 -7.21 -3.97 12.97
CA ALA A 172 -6.26 -4.36 11.91
C ALA A 172 -5.82 -3.16 11.04
N VAL A 173 -6.25 -1.94 11.39
CA VAL A 173 -5.88 -0.72 10.67
C VAL A 173 -5.47 0.38 11.66
N PRO A 174 -4.62 1.34 11.26
CA PRO A 174 -4.32 2.49 12.09
C PRO A 174 -5.58 3.33 12.37
N ASP A 175 -5.70 3.92 13.57
CA ASP A 175 -6.82 4.77 13.95
C ASP A 175 -7.17 5.87 12.92
N PRO A 176 -6.19 6.57 12.30
CA PRO A 176 -6.51 7.56 11.27
C PRO A 176 -7.13 6.96 10.02
N VAL A 177 -6.83 5.69 9.69
CA VAL A 177 -7.49 4.98 8.60
C VAL A 177 -8.93 4.65 8.98
N ALA A 178 -9.17 4.15 10.20
CA ALA A 178 -10.52 3.87 10.67
C ALA A 178 -11.39 5.13 10.63
N ALA A 179 -10.86 6.27 11.06
CA ALA A 179 -11.55 7.56 10.99
C ALA A 179 -11.90 7.96 9.54
N VAL A 180 -10.99 7.76 8.57
CA VAL A 180 -11.28 8.04 7.16
C VAL A 180 -12.34 7.08 6.61
N VAL A 181 -12.29 5.80 6.97
CA VAL A 181 -13.31 4.81 6.56
C VAL A 181 -14.69 5.20 7.07
N ASP A 182 -14.79 5.67 8.31
CA ASP A 182 -16.05 6.14 8.91
C ASP A 182 -16.57 7.40 8.22
N ASP A 183 -15.70 8.38 7.93
CA ASP A 183 -16.06 9.64 7.25
C ASP A 183 -16.65 9.44 5.83
N ILE A 184 -16.26 8.37 5.14
CA ILE A 184 -16.69 8.08 3.76
C ILE A 184 -17.80 7.02 3.67
N ASP A 185 -18.41 6.65 4.81
CA ASP A 185 -19.37 5.54 4.93
C ASP A 185 -18.83 4.23 4.31
N GLY A 186 -17.53 3.99 4.48
CA GLY A 186 -16.79 2.92 3.80
C GLY A 186 -17.31 1.52 4.14
N VAL A 187 -17.68 1.28 5.41
CA VAL A 187 -18.24 0.00 5.85
C VAL A 187 -19.58 -0.28 5.17
N ALA A 188 -20.47 0.72 5.08
CA ALA A 188 -21.76 0.56 4.42
C ALA A 188 -21.59 0.22 2.93
N ARG A 189 -20.64 0.88 2.26
CA ARG A 189 -20.27 0.56 0.87
C ARG A 189 -19.75 -0.87 0.75
N VAL A 190 -18.83 -1.29 1.61
CA VAL A 190 -18.29 -2.67 1.58
C VAL A 190 -19.42 -3.69 1.76
N ARG A 191 -20.29 -3.51 2.76
CA ARG A 191 -21.45 -4.41 2.98
C ARG A 191 -22.34 -4.54 1.75
N SER A 192 -22.60 -3.44 1.05
CA SER A 192 -23.42 -3.44 -0.18
C SER A 192 -22.81 -4.30 -1.31
N LEU A 193 -21.49 -4.50 -1.31
CA LEU A 193 -20.79 -5.32 -2.31
C LEU A 193 -20.75 -6.80 -1.95
N TYR A 194 -21.07 -7.17 -0.70
CA TYR A 194 -21.10 -8.55 -0.21
C TYR A 194 -22.53 -9.08 -0.02
N SER A 195 -23.53 -8.22 -0.17
CA SER A 195 -24.94 -8.57 -0.09
C SER A 195 -25.44 -8.98 -1.48
N ASP A 196 -25.19 -10.24 -1.87
CA ASP A 196 -25.91 -10.94 -2.94
C ASP A 196 -26.99 -11.85 -2.34
#